data_AF-A0AAJ1HZ85-F1
#
_entry.id   AF-A0AAJ1HZ85-F1
#
_cell.length_a   1.000
_cell.length_b   1.000
_cell.length_c   1.000
_cell.angle_alpha   90.00
_cell.angle_beta   90.00
_cell.angle_gamma   90.00
#
_symmetry.space_group_name_H-M   'P 1'
#
loop_
_entity.id
_entity.type
_entity.pdbx_description
1 polymer ?
#
loop_
_entity_poly.entity_id
_entity_poly.type
_entity_poly.pdbx_seq_one_letter_code
_entity_poly.pdbx_strand_id
1 'polypeptide(L)'
;MSHTLTDHGGADPLRALAQFFMLATCHSHSGARVAAHLLLCLYNGTRFPFDLTDLRCLDAENLQLALTLLQFDARPQMEVHQWLNQMYGRTDFGMRFEHLAHAWKLKGRCKKEHLDPVPRLRWDGDAEGSQA
;
A
#
# COMPACT_ATOMS: atom_id res chain seq x y z
N MET A 1 -10.96 5.12 -31.56
CA MET A 1 -11.47 4.00 -30.75
C MET A 1 -11.49 4.46 -29.31
N SER A 2 -12.63 4.97 -28.89
CA SER A 2 -12.84 5.55 -27.55
C SER A 2 -12.99 4.40 -26.56
N HIS A 3 -12.05 4.23 -25.64
CA HIS A 3 -12.24 3.35 -24.50
C HIS A 3 -13.10 4.10 -23.47
N THR A 4 -14.38 3.76 -23.45
CA THR A 4 -15.27 4.03 -22.33
C THR A 4 -14.74 3.29 -21.12
N LEU A 5 -14.07 4.02 -20.22
CA LEU A 5 -13.79 3.54 -18.86
C LEU A 5 -15.13 3.21 -18.24
N THR A 6 -15.35 1.91 -18.08
CA THR A 6 -16.61 1.40 -17.58
C THR A 6 -16.68 1.75 -16.11
N ASP A 7 -17.63 2.61 -15.78
CA ASP A 7 -18.16 2.79 -14.44
C ASP A 7 -18.51 1.40 -13.89
N HIS A 8 -17.70 0.91 -12.96
CA HIS A 8 -18.04 -0.20 -12.09
C HIS A 8 -18.17 0.44 -10.72
N GLY A 9 -19.32 0.33 -10.08
CA GLY A 9 -19.53 0.75 -8.68
C GLY A 9 -18.68 0.00 -7.64
N GLY A 10 -17.54 -0.57 -8.04
CA GLY A 10 -16.47 -1.07 -7.19
C GLY A 10 -15.36 -0.02 -7.08
N ALA A 11 -14.71 0.05 -5.93
CA ALA A 11 -13.66 1.02 -5.66
C ALA A 11 -12.60 1.05 -6.77
N ASP A 12 -12.26 2.24 -7.27
CA ASP A 12 -11.15 2.47 -8.19
C ASP A 12 -9.88 1.79 -7.62
N PRO A 13 -9.23 0.88 -8.37
CA PRO A 13 -8.10 0.10 -7.83
C PRO A 13 -6.91 0.98 -7.45
N LEU A 14 -6.71 2.11 -8.13
CA LEU A 14 -5.66 3.05 -7.78
C LEU A 14 -5.99 3.76 -6.47
N ARG A 15 -7.25 4.19 -6.30
CA ARG A 15 -7.73 4.73 -5.02
C ARG A 15 -7.62 3.69 -3.90
N ALA A 16 -7.97 2.43 -4.17
CA ALA A 16 -7.85 1.35 -3.21
C ALA A 16 -6.40 1.17 -2.76
N LEU A 17 -5.46 1.19 -3.71
CA LEU A 17 -4.03 1.09 -3.41
C LEU A 17 -3.56 2.21 -2.51
N ALA A 18 -3.96 3.44 -2.83
CA ALA A 18 -3.58 4.62 -2.08
C ALA A 18 -4.16 4.59 -0.65
N GLN A 19 -5.43 4.20 -0.50
CA GLN A 19 -6.08 4.03 0.80
C GLN A 19 -5.43 2.92 1.63
N PHE A 20 -5.11 1.78 1.02
CA PHE A 20 -4.46 0.67 1.69
C PHE A 20 -3.05 1.03 2.15
N PHE A 21 -2.31 1.79 1.34
CA PHE A 21 -1.00 2.31 1.71
C PHE A 21 -1.09 3.25 2.92
N MET A 22 -2.04 4.20 2.91
CA MET A 22 -2.29 5.08 4.07
C MET A 22 -2.67 4.29 5.32
N LEU A 23 -3.53 3.29 5.19
CA LEU A 23 -3.92 2.42 6.30
C LEU A 23 -2.69 1.75 6.92
N ALA A 24 -1.82 1.19 6.09
CA ALA A 24 -0.61 0.50 6.50
C ALA A 24 0.46 1.43 7.14
N THR A 25 0.52 2.70 6.74
CA THR A 25 1.54 3.65 7.23
C THR A 25 1.10 4.51 8.41
N CYS A 26 -0.18 4.85 8.49
CA CYS A 26 -0.70 5.84 9.45
C CYS A 26 -1.35 5.21 10.70
N HIS A 27 -1.59 3.90 10.69
CA HIS A 27 -2.29 3.20 11.77
C HIS A 27 -1.46 2.04 12.34
N SER A 28 -1.80 1.59 13.55
CA SER A 28 -1.03 0.57 14.29
C SER A 28 -1.87 -0.63 14.80
N HIS A 29 -3.09 -0.80 14.29
CA HIS A 29 -4.00 -1.90 14.66
C HIS A 29 -3.88 -3.12 13.74
N SER A 30 -4.61 -4.20 14.05
CA SER A 30 -4.58 -5.47 13.31
C SER A 30 -4.87 -5.30 11.82
N GLY A 31 -5.92 -4.57 11.45
CA GLY A 31 -6.23 -4.30 10.04
C GLY A 31 -5.10 -3.57 9.29
N ALA A 32 -4.42 -2.62 9.93
CA ALA A 32 -3.26 -1.93 9.35
C ALA A 32 -2.07 -2.87 9.12
N ARG A 33 -1.87 -3.83 10.03
CA ARG A 33 -0.86 -4.88 9.87
C ARG A 33 -1.14 -5.76 8.65
N VAL A 34 -2.39 -6.20 8.50
CA VAL A 34 -2.82 -7.00 7.34
C VAL A 34 -2.62 -6.20 6.06
N ALA A 35 -2.95 -4.90 6.08
CA ALA A 35 -2.73 -4.03 4.94
C ALA A 35 -1.26 -3.94 4.54
N ALA A 36 -0.37 -3.74 5.52
CA ALA A 36 1.06 -3.72 5.30
C ALA A 36 1.58 -5.05 4.73
N HIS A 37 1.17 -6.18 5.30
CA HIS A 37 1.61 -7.50 4.82
C HIS A 37 1.14 -7.77 3.39
N LEU A 38 -0.11 -7.45 3.06
CA LEU A 38 -0.62 -7.65 1.70
C LEU A 38 0.12 -6.78 0.68
N LEU A 39 0.31 -5.49 0.98
CA LEU A 39 1.09 -4.59 0.10
C LEU A 39 2.51 -5.11 -0.13
N LEU A 40 3.17 -5.56 0.93
CA LEU A 40 4.51 -6.12 0.84
C LEU A 40 4.53 -7.44 0.06
N CYS A 41 3.49 -8.26 0.16
CA CYS A 41 3.32 -9.46 -0.65
C CYS A 41 3.14 -9.14 -2.14
N LEU A 42 2.35 -8.12 -2.48
CA LEU A 42 2.22 -7.65 -3.87
C LEU A 42 3.52 -7.06 -4.40
N TYR A 43 4.28 -6.36 -3.54
CA TYR A 43 5.58 -5.81 -3.89
C TYR A 43 6.65 -6.89 -4.13
N ASN A 44 6.73 -7.89 -3.24
CA ASN A 44 7.66 -9.00 -3.38
C ASN A 44 7.20 -10.20 -2.54
N GLY A 45 6.32 -11.04 -3.09
CA GLY A 45 5.72 -12.17 -2.37
C GLY A 45 6.72 -13.25 -1.91
N THR A 46 7.85 -13.38 -2.61
CA THR A 46 8.93 -14.29 -2.18
C THR A 46 9.59 -13.77 -0.89
N ARG A 47 9.84 -12.45 -0.82
CA ARG A 47 10.39 -11.80 0.36
C ARG A 47 9.34 -11.51 1.42
N PHE A 48 8.06 -11.46 1.11
CA PHE A 48 7.01 -11.13 2.07
C PHE A 48 5.79 -12.03 1.83
N PRO A 49 5.84 -13.31 2.25
CA PRO A 49 4.70 -14.21 2.13
C PRO A 49 3.55 -13.72 3.00
N PHE A 50 2.33 -13.92 2.52
CA PHE A 50 1.09 -13.53 3.18
C PHE A 50 0.23 -14.75 3.50
N ASP A 51 -0.31 -14.83 4.72
CA ASP A 51 -1.30 -15.84 5.09
C ASP A 51 -2.69 -15.32 4.76
N LEU A 52 -3.43 -16.01 3.89
CA LEU A 52 -4.79 -15.61 3.51
C LEU A 52 -5.76 -15.53 4.69
N THR A 53 -5.49 -16.26 5.78
CA THR A 53 -6.28 -16.21 7.02
C THR A 53 -6.24 -14.83 7.67
N ASP A 54 -5.18 -14.05 7.44
CA ASP A 54 -5.04 -12.69 7.98
C ASP A 54 -6.14 -11.74 7.44
N LEU A 55 -6.74 -12.03 6.28
CA LEU A 55 -7.86 -11.26 5.74
C LEU A 55 -9.07 -11.21 6.68
N ARG A 56 -9.19 -12.17 7.61
CA ARG A 56 -10.26 -12.21 8.63
C ARG A 56 -10.17 -11.07 9.65
N CYS A 57 -9.04 -10.38 9.73
CA CYS A 57 -8.86 -9.23 10.62
C CYS A 57 -9.27 -7.89 9.98
N LEU A 58 -9.69 -7.89 8.71
CA LEU A 58 -10.20 -6.70 8.03
C LEU A 58 -11.71 -6.57 8.28
N ASP A 59 -12.18 -5.34 8.48
CA ASP A 59 -13.61 -5.03 8.36
C ASP A 59 -14.08 -5.12 6.90
N ALA A 60 -15.39 -4.98 6.67
CA ALA A 60 -15.98 -5.14 5.35
C ALA A 60 -15.41 -4.15 4.32
N GLU A 61 -15.11 -2.91 4.72
CA GLU A 61 -14.58 -1.88 3.82
C GLU A 61 -13.13 -2.21 3.41
N ASN A 62 -12.28 -2.51 4.40
CA ASN A 62 -10.89 -2.85 4.15
C ASN A 62 -10.73 -4.19 3.41
N LEU A 63 -11.62 -5.15 3.67
CA LEU A 63 -11.66 -6.40 2.90
C LEU A 63 -12.00 -6.13 1.43
N GLN A 64 -12.96 -5.24 1.15
CA GLN A 64 -13.28 -4.87 -0.22
C GLN A 64 -12.09 -4.21 -0.93
N LEU A 65 -11.35 -3.32 -0.24
CA LEU A 65 -10.12 -2.74 -0.79
C LEU A 65 -9.06 -3.81 -1.10
N ALA A 66 -8.87 -4.77 -0.19
CA ALA A 66 -7.94 -5.88 -0.39
C ALA A 66 -8.30 -6.73 -1.61
N LEU A 67 -9.58 -7.06 -1.78
CA LEU A 67 -10.07 -7.84 -2.92
C LEU A 67 -9.94 -7.06 -4.24
N THR A 68 -10.24 -5.76 -4.24
CA THR A 68 -10.01 -4.89 -5.39
C THR A 68 -8.54 -4.90 -5.80
N LEU A 69 -7.61 -4.83 -4.85
CA LEU A 69 -6.17 -4.88 -5.13
C LEU A 69 -5.72 -6.23 -5.68
N LEU A 70 -6.21 -7.33 -5.10
CA LEU A 70 -5.90 -8.67 -5.60
C LEU A 70 -6.42 -8.87 -7.04
N GLN A 71 -7.62 -8.36 -7.35
CA GLN A 71 -8.16 -8.42 -8.69
C GLN A 71 -7.36 -7.54 -9.67
N PHE A 72 -6.95 -6.36 -9.24
CA PHE A 72 -6.13 -5.44 -10.02
C PHE A 72 -4.75 -6.03 -10.33
N ASP A 73 -4.09 -6.65 -9.35
CA ASP A 73 -2.74 -7.18 -9.48
C ASP A 73 -2.71 -8.62 -10.05
N ALA A 74 -3.86 -9.26 -10.28
CA ALA A 74 -3.94 -10.59 -10.88
C ALA A 74 -3.31 -10.68 -12.28
N ARG A 75 -3.14 -9.53 -12.96
CA ARG A 75 -2.43 -9.38 -14.23
C ARG A 75 -1.57 -8.12 -14.17
N PRO A 76 -0.41 -8.15 -13.49
CA PRO A 76 0.33 -6.95 -13.18
C PRO A 76 0.86 -6.30 -14.45
N GLN A 77 0.49 -5.04 -14.68
CA GLN A 77 1.03 -4.23 -15.79
C GLN A 77 2.32 -3.50 -15.37
N MET A 78 2.46 -3.20 -14.08
CA MET A 78 3.62 -2.60 -13.46
C MET A 78 3.63 -2.93 -11.97
N GLU A 79 4.77 -2.73 -11.31
CA GLU A 79 4.90 -3.02 -9.88
C GLU A 79 3.99 -2.09 -9.04
N VAL A 80 3.44 -2.63 -7.95
CA VAL A 80 2.48 -1.91 -7.10
C VAL A 80 2.98 -0.53 -6.62
N HIS A 81 4.26 -0.41 -6.26
CA HIS A 81 4.82 0.86 -5.80
C HIS A 81 5.00 1.87 -6.96
N GLN A 82 5.11 1.40 -8.21
CA GLN A 82 5.24 2.28 -9.37
C GLN A 82 3.92 2.98 -9.70
N TRP A 83 2.77 2.34 -9.43
CA TRP A 83 1.46 3.00 -9.53
C TRP A 83 1.36 4.21 -8.59
N LEU A 84 1.86 4.07 -7.36
CA LEU A 84 1.91 5.17 -6.39
C LEU A 84 2.90 6.26 -6.83
N ASN A 85 4.07 5.88 -7.35
CA ASN A 85 5.00 6.83 -7.97
C ASN A 85 4.32 7.67 -9.06
N GLN A 86 3.58 7.02 -9.98
CA GLN A 86 2.87 7.71 -11.06
C GLN A 86 1.75 8.62 -10.55
N MET A 87 0.96 8.15 -9.57
CA MET A 87 -0.15 8.91 -8.99
C MET A 87 0.31 10.20 -8.30
N TYR A 88 1.42 10.14 -7.55
CA TYR A 88 1.91 11.27 -6.78
C TYR A 88 3.04 12.05 -7.47
N GLY A 89 3.46 11.67 -8.67
CA GLY A 89 4.61 12.25 -9.36
C GLY A 89 5.92 12.07 -8.58
N ARG A 90 6.12 10.89 -7.98
CA ARG A 90 7.27 10.57 -7.11
C ARG A 90 8.07 9.38 -7.66
N THR A 91 9.21 9.10 -7.04
CA THR A 91 10.06 7.94 -7.35
C THR A 91 10.47 7.14 -6.12
N ASP A 92 10.03 7.53 -4.93
CA ASP A 92 10.50 7.01 -3.64
C ASP A 92 9.58 5.92 -3.04
N PHE A 93 8.48 5.53 -3.69
CA PHE A 93 7.56 4.53 -3.11
C PHE A 93 8.20 3.15 -2.93
N GLY A 94 9.16 2.75 -3.77
CA GLY A 94 9.91 1.51 -3.54
C GLY A 94 10.64 1.54 -2.19
N MET A 95 11.34 2.63 -1.89
CA MET A 95 11.99 2.85 -0.59
C MET A 95 10.97 2.92 0.54
N ARG A 96 9.79 3.53 0.32
CA ARG A 96 8.73 3.57 1.34
C ARG A 96 8.20 2.19 1.69
N PHE A 97 8.14 1.25 0.74
CA PHE A 97 7.79 -0.14 1.03
C PHE A 97 8.87 -0.81 1.89
N GLU A 98 10.15 -0.51 1.68
CA GLU A 98 11.21 -0.98 2.57
C GLU A 98 11.07 -0.43 4.00
N HIS A 99 10.76 0.86 4.13
CA HIS A 99 10.43 1.47 5.43
C HIS A 99 9.21 0.83 6.07
N LEU A 100 8.17 0.51 5.29
CA LEU A 100 6.98 -0.18 5.76
C LEU A 100 7.32 -1.58 6.30
N ALA A 101 8.14 -2.35 5.57
CA ALA A 101 8.61 -3.66 6.01
C ALA A 101 9.40 -3.58 7.33
N HIS A 102 10.21 -2.54 7.49
CA HIS A 102 10.94 -2.28 8.73
C HIS A 102 10.01 -1.88 9.89
N ALA A 103 9.05 -0.98 9.65
CA ALA A 103 8.12 -0.49 10.65
C ALA A 103 7.28 -1.63 11.26
N TRP A 104 6.83 -2.57 10.43
CA TRP A 104 6.08 -3.75 10.85
C TRP A 104 6.95 -4.92 11.33
N LYS A 105 8.27 -4.71 11.45
CA LYS A 105 9.25 -5.67 12.00
C LYS A 105 9.18 -7.06 11.34
N LEU A 106 9.05 -7.11 10.01
CA LEU A 106 9.04 -8.38 9.29
C LEU A 106 10.42 -9.07 9.43
N LYS A 107 10.46 -10.12 10.25
CA LYS A 107 11.66 -10.77 10.81
C LYS A 107 12.77 -10.98 9.78
N GLY A 108 13.96 -10.41 10.02
CA GLY A 108 15.19 -10.71 9.28
C GLY A 108 15.21 -10.25 7.83
N ARG A 109 14.18 -9.53 7.37
CA ARG A 109 14.04 -9.18 5.95
C ARG A 109 14.33 -7.72 5.65
N CYS A 110 14.33 -6.81 6.62
CA CYS A 110 14.71 -5.41 6.42
C CYS A 110 15.48 -4.84 7.62
N LYS A 111 16.73 -4.43 7.38
CA LYS A 111 17.57 -3.79 8.41
C LYS A 111 17.53 -2.28 8.24
N LYS A 112 17.50 -1.55 9.35
CA LYS A 112 17.49 -0.08 9.35
C LYS A 112 18.68 0.53 8.59
N GLU A 113 19.83 -0.14 8.64
CA GLU A 113 21.07 0.27 7.95
C GLU A 113 20.96 0.27 6.41
N HIS A 114 19.96 -0.40 5.85
CA HIS A 114 19.72 -0.47 4.40
C HIS A 114 18.53 0.40 3.94
N LEU A 115 18.00 1.25 4.83
CA LEU A 115 16.89 2.13 4.49
C LEU A 115 17.40 3.49 4.01
N ASP A 116 17.20 3.77 2.73
CA ASP A 116 17.43 5.11 2.18
C ASP A 116 16.44 6.11 2.79
N PRO A 117 16.89 7.33 3.16
CA PRO A 117 15.99 8.34 3.70
C PRO A 117 14.98 8.77 2.64
N VAL A 118 13.70 8.67 2.98
CA VAL A 118 12.59 9.14 2.13
C VAL A 118 12.08 10.50 2.63
N PRO A 119 11.79 11.47 1.75
CA PRO A 119 11.15 12.73 2.15
C PRO A 119 9.82 12.48 2.88
N ARG A 120 9.37 13.42 3.72
CA ARG A 120 8.04 13.32 4.33
C ARG A 120 6.96 13.31 3.23
N LEU A 121 6.05 12.34 3.28
CA LEU A 121 4.88 12.33 2.41
C LEU A 121 3.91 13.39 2.92
N ARG A 122 3.50 14.32 2.07
CA ARG A 122 2.37 15.21 2.33
C ARG A 122 1.21 14.70 1.50
N TRP A 123 0.11 14.38 2.15
CA TRP A 123 -1.13 14.03 1.48
C TRP A 123 -1.89 15.31 1.12
N ASP A 124 -2.61 15.32 0.00
CA ASP A 124 -3.51 16.42 -0.33
C ASP A 124 -4.63 16.47 0.72
N GLY A 125 -4.45 17.34 1.72
CA GLY A 125 -5.23 17.37 2.95
C GLY A 125 -4.43 17.76 4.20
N ASP A 126 -3.09 17.69 4.16
CA ASP A 126 -2.20 18.14 5.24
C ASP A 126 -2.06 19.69 5.31
N ALA A 127 -3.12 20.42 4.96
CA ALA A 127 -3.17 21.86 5.14
C ALA A 127 -3.40 22.17 6.63
N GLU A 128 -2.36 22.76 7.23
CA GLU A 128 -2.32 23.44 8.52
C GLU A 128 -2.40 22.57 9.78
N GLY A 129 -1.21 22.19 10.26
CA GLY A 129 -1.00 21.67 11.60
C GLY A 129 0.19 22.34 12.28
N SER A 130 -0.13 23.39 13.03
CA SER A 130 0.53 23.80 14.29
C SER A 130 2.04 24.01 14.26
N GLN A 131 2.45 25.28 14.18
CA GLN A 131 3.66 25.73 14.87
C GLN A 131 3.40 25.60 16.37
N ALA A 132 4.30 24.89 17.06
CA ALA A 132 4.52 25.00 18.50
C ALA A 132 5.75 25.87 18.74
#